data_AF-A0A317CSJ9-F1
#
_entry.id   AF-A0A317CSJ9-F1
#
_cell.length_a   1.000
_cell.length_b   1.000
_cell.length_c   1.000
_cell.angle_alpha   90.00
_cell.angle_beta   90.00
_cell.angle_gamma   90.00
#
_symmetry.space_group_name_H-M   'P 1'
#
loop_
_entity.id
_entity.type
_entity.pdbx_description
1 polymer ?
#
loop_
_entity_poly.entity_id
_entity_poly.type
_entity_poly.pdbx_seq_one_letter_code
_entity_poly.pdbx_strand_id
1 'polypeptide(L)'
;MGHPRPAPDAGTAARVAPVEIFFDVVFVLTITQLTRALEADLSWAGLGSTVLIFGLLWYLYTGYAWLTNHVPPRRSAAKLLLFAGMAGFLLTAVALPGALADTGLTFAVGYLIVVVVHLILFLHSDARAGVRRLAPYNLGAALLVLAAAAFSGPAVPALWTAAVLVQAVLPYLLPRHSWLGVAAAFHLTPAHFVERHGLLVIVALGESVVTIGMGVPTQQLTAGRAGAIVLALALPAVLRWIYVAATRPAEAVLAEAAPAARSRIAARTYVRPH
;
A
#
# COMPACT_ATOMS: atom_id res chain seq x y z
N MET A 1 27.60 -40.69 -15.63
CA MET A 1 26.27 -40.68 -14.98
C MET A 1 26.04 -39.31 -14.36
N GLY A 2 25.38 -38.41 -15.09
CA GLY A 2 24.99 -37.10 -14.55
C GLY A 2 23.55 -37.19 -14.06
N HIS A 3 23.33 -37.03 -12.75
CA HIS A 3 21.97 -36.89 -12.22
C HIS A 3 21.33 -35.63 -12.85
N PRO A 4 20.12 -35.72 -13.40
CA PRO A 4 19.36 -34.53 -13.76
C PRO A 4 19.14 -33.72 -12.48
N ARG A 5 19.55 -32.44 -12.48
CA ARG A 5 19.10 -31.51 -11.44
C ARG A 5 17.57 -31.43 -11.54
N PRO A 6 16.82 -31.57 -10.43
CA PRO A 6 15.39 -31.36 -10.46
C PRO A 6 15.13 -29.94 -11.00
N ALA A 7 14.24 -29.84 -11.98
CA ALA A 7 13.75 -28.56 -12.46
C ALA A 7 13.18 -27.78 -11.26
N PRO A 8 13.48 -26.49 -11.10
CA PRO A 8 12.85 -25.71 -10.05
C PRO A 8 11.34 -25.76 -10.27
N ASP A 9 10.59 -26.17 -9.23
CA ASP A 9 9.14 -26.22 -9.24
C ASP A 9 8.57 -24.86 -9.67
N ALA A 10 8.18 -24.75 -10.94
CA ALA A 10 7.58 -23.55 -11.52
C ALA A 10 6.18 -23.23 -10.95
N GLY A 11 5.72 -23.97 -9.93
CA GLY A 11 4.36 -23.91 -9.40
C GLY A 11 4.17 -23.14 -8.08
N THR A 12 5.23 -22.73 -7.37
CA THR A 12 5.07 -22.29 -5.96
C THR A 12 5.52 -20.84 -5.66
N ALA A 13 5.89 -20.05 -6.67
CA ALA A 13 6.39 -18.68 -6.50
C ALA A 13 5.58 -17.59 -7.25
N ALA A 14 4.41 -17.93 -7.83
CA ALA A 14 3.74 -17.06 -8.81
C ALA A 14 2.23 -16.87 -8.59
N ARG A 15 1.68 -17.12 -7.40
CA ARG A 15 0.27 -16.82 -7.10
C ARG A 15 0.13 -16.10 -5.77
N VAL A 16 -0.61 -15.00 -5.79
CA VAL A 16 -0.99 -14.23 -4.60
C VAL A 16 -1.82 -15.12 -3.66
N ALA A 17 -1.41 -15.19 -2.40
CA ALA A 17 -2.10 -15.96 -1.37
C ALA A 17 -3.42 -15.26 -0.96
N PRO A 18 -4.47 -16.01 -0.57
CA PRO A 18 -5.76 -15.42 -0.16
C PRO A 18 -5.66 -14.38 0.96
N VAL A 19 -4.69 -14.54 1.86
CA VAL A 19 -4.43 -13.58 2.96
C VAL A 19 -3.91 -12.24 2.44
N GLU A 20 -3.20 -12.21 1.32
CA GLU A 20 -2.75 -10.98 0.68
C GLU A 20 -3.94 -10.24 0.04
N ILE A 21 -4.86 -10.98 -0.60
CA ILE A 21 -6.11 -10.38 -1.14
C ILE A 21 -6.92 -9.74 -0.02
N PHE A 22 -7.06 -10.43 1.12
CA PHE A 22 -7.79 -9.89 2.26
C PHE A 22 -7.12 -8.62 2.83
N PHE A 23 -5.80 -8.54 2.80
CA PHE A 23 -5.06 -7.34 3.19
C PHE A 23 -5.39 -6.16 2.27
N ASP A 24 -5.41 -6.40 0.96
CA ASP A 24 -5.67 -5.36 -0.03
C ASP A 24 -7.11 -4.83 0.11
N VAL A 25 -8.08 -5.67 0.48
CA VAL A 25 -9.45 -5.23 0.82
C VAL A 25 -9.46 -4.25 2.00
N VAL A 26 -8.71 -4.54 3.07
CA VAL A 26 -8.60 -3.63 4.22
C VAL A 26 -7.93 -2.32 3.83
N PHE A 27 -6.92 -2.37 2.96
CA PHE A 27 -6.25 -1.17 2.47
C PHE A 27 -7.16 -0.32 1.56
N VAL A 28 -8.02 -0.95 0.74
CA VAL A 28 -8.99 -0.23 -0.10
C VAL A 28 -9.97 0.59 0.72
N LEU A 29 -10.39 0.12 1.91
CA LEU A 29 -11.18 0.94 2.83
C LEU A 29 -10.45 2.24 3.19
N THR A 30 -9.12 2.20 3.31
CA THR A 30 -8.34 3.40 3.62
C THR A 30 -8.37 4.41 2.47
N ILE A 31 -8.38 3.93 1.21
CA ILE A 31 -8.58 4.77 0.02
C ILE A 31 -9.99 5.36 -0.02
N THR A 32 -11.03 4.57 0.26
CA THR A 32 -12.41 5.08 0.35
C THR A 32 -12.54 6.20 1.37
N GLN A 33 -11.94 6.02 2.54
CA GLN A 33 -11.99 7.01 3.60
C GLN A 33 -11.20 8.28 3.24
N LEU A 34 -10.07 8.15 2.52
CA LEU A 34 -9.35 9.30 1.95
C LEU A 34 -10.20 10.08 0.96
N THR A 35 -10.90 9.39 0.05
CA THR A 35 -11.80 10.03 -0.91
C THR A 35 -12.90 10.80 -0.20
N ARG A 36 -13.54 10.20 0.82
CA ARG A 36 -14.55 10.88 1.64
C ARG A 36 -14.01 12.08 2.40
N ALA A 37 -12.80 11.99 2.94
CA ALA A 37 -12.16 13.10 3.63
C ALA A 37 -11.88 14.27 2.67
N LEU A 38 -11.44 13.98 1.45
CA LEU A 38 -11.24 14.99 0.41
C LEU A 38 -12.57 15.62 -0.06
N GLU A 39 -13.62 14.81 -0.22
CA GLU A 39 -14.96 15.30 -0.57
C GLU A 39 -15.54 16.23 0.51
N ALA A 40 -15.22 15.99 1.78
CA ALA A 40 -15.66 16.83 2.89
C ALA A 40 -14.96 18.20 2.95
N ASP A 41 -13.73 18.32 2.43
CA ASP A 41 -12.97 19.57 2.38
C ASP A 41 -12.15 19.68 1.08
N LEU A 42 -12.73 20.34 0.08
CA LEU A 42 -12.10 20.61 -1.22
C LEU A 42 -11.18 21.84 -1.23
N SER A 43 -10.81 22.37 -0.06
CA SER A 43 -9.83 23.45 0.04
C SER A 43 -8.39 22.94 -0.18
N TRP A 44 -7.45 23.87 -0.38
CA TRP A 44 -6.02 23.54 -0.43
C TRP A 44 -5.51 22.86 0.85
N ALA A 45 -6.10 23.19 2.00
CA ALA A 45 -5.74 22.59 3.28
C ALA A 45 -6.25 21.14 3.37
N GLY A 46 -7.50 20.89 2.95
CA GLY A 46 -8.07 19.54 2.86
C GLY A 46 -7.31 18.65 1.88
N LEU A 47 -6.95 19.19 0.71
CA LEU A 47 -6.10 18.50 -0.26
C LEU A 47 -4.72 18.17 0.33
N GLY A 48 -4.06 19.13 0.97
CA GLY A 48 -2.74 18.92 1.60
C GLY A 48 -2.79 17.84 2.69
N SER A 49 -3.83 17.85 3.52
CA SER A 49 -4.05 16.85 4.58
C SER A 49 -4.27 15.45 4.00
N THR A 50 -5.08 15.36 2.93
CA THR A 50 -5.34 14.10 2.22
C THR A 50 -4.05 13.52 1.63
N VAL A 51 -3.25 14.36 0.95
CA VAL A 51 -1.96 13.96 0.36
C VAL A 51 -0.97 13.50 1.44
N LEU A 52 -0.94 14.19 2.58
CA LEU A 52 -0.11 13.82 3.74
C LEU A 52 -0.44 12.41 4.24
N ILE A 53 -1.72 12.14 4.52
CA ILE A 53 -2.17 10.83 5.01
C ILE A 53 -1.94 9.75 3.93
N PHE A 54 -2.29 10.04 2.69
CA PHE A 54 -2.07 9.13 1.57
C PHE A 54 -0.59 8.75 1.43
N GLY A 55 0.33 9.72 1.53
CA GLY A 55 1.77 9.47 1.42
C GLY A 55 2.29 8.46 2.46
N LEU A 56 1.89 8.60 3.73
CA LEU A 56 2.27 7.68 4.81
C LEU A 56 1.74 6.26 4.56
N LEU A 57 0.45 6.16 4.24
CA LEU A 57 -0.23 4.89 4.05
C LEU A 57 0.25 4.17 2.78
N TRP A 58 0.41 4.91 1.69
CA TRP A 58 0.93 4.39 0.43
C TRP A 58 2.34 3.85 0.57
N TYR A 59 3.21 4.56 1.30
CA TYR A 59 4.57 4.11 1.59
C TYR A 59 4.56 2.77 2.32
N LEU A 60 3.77 2.63 3.38
CA LEU A 60 3.69 1.37 4.13
C LEU A 60 3.01 0.26 3.33
N TYR A 61 1.94 0.55 2.60
CA TYR A 61 1.30 -0.42 1.71
C TYR A 61 2.30 -1.00 0.71
N THR A 62 3.06 -0.13 0.04
CA THR A 62 4.15 -0.55 -0.85
C THR A 62 5.13 -1.42 -0.07
N GLY A 63 5.55 -1.01 1.13
CA GLY A 63 6.39 -1.82 2.01
C GLY A 63 5.82 -3.23 2.30
N TYR A 64 4.51 -3.39 2.48
CA TYR A 64 3.87 -4.69 2.65
C TYR A 64 3.80 -5.48 1.34
N ALA A 65 3.63 -4.83 0.19
CA ALA A 65 3.76 -5.45 -1.13
C ALA A 65 5.15 -6.08 -1.34
N TRP A 66 6.21 -5.41 -0.89
CA TRP A 66 7.56 -5.98 -0.88
C TRP A 66 7.74 -7.08 0.18
N LEU A 67 7.07 -6.96 1.32
CA LEU A 67 7.18 -7.92 2.43
C LEU A 67 6.67 -9.31 2.04
N THR A 68 5.48 -9.40 1.46
CA THR A 68 4.87 -10.69 1.16
C THR A 68 5.56 -11.42 0.01
N ASN A 69 6.29 -10.68 -0.83
CA ASN A 69 7.25 -11.24 -1.78
C ASN A 69 8.41 -11.98 -1.10
N HIS A 70 8.91 -11.48 0.04
CA HIS A 70 10.08 -12.03 0.74
C HIS A 70 9.73 -12.98 1.88
N VAL A 71 8.55 -12.82 2.47
CA VAL A 71 8.07 -13.61 3.58
C VAL A 71 6.73 -14.24 3.18
N PRO A 72 6.75 -15.35 2.43
CA PRO A 72 5.53 -16.07 2.09
C PRO A 72 4.81 -16.45 3.38
N PRO A 73 3.51 -16.15 3.54
CA PRO A 73 2.76 -16.38 4.77
C PRO A 73 2.41 -17.87 4.95
N ARG A 74 3.41 -18.75 4.93
CA ARG A 74 3.25 -20.21 5.08
C ARG A 74 3.10 -20.62 6.54
N ARG A 75 3.80 -19.93 7.45
CA ARG A 75 3.77 -20.20 8.89
C ARG A 75 2.61 -19.45 9.57
N SER A 76 1.95 -20.09 10.53
CA SER A 76 0.86 -19.50 11.32
C SER A 76 1.24 -18.19 12.00
N ALA A 77 2.45 -18.10 12.55
CA ALA A 77 2.97 -16.88 13.17
C ALA A 77 3.02 -15.68 12.19
N ALA A 78 3.46 -15.90 10.95
CA ALA A 78 3.50 -14.85 9.93
C ALA A 78 2.08 -14.40 9.53
N LYS A 79 1.12 -15.33 9.46
CA LYS A 79 -0.30 -15.00 9.21
C LYS A 79 -0.90 -14.17 10.34
N LEU A 80 -0.66 -14.55 11.60
CA LEU A 80 -1.13 -13.79 12.77
C LEU A 80 -0.58 -12.37 12.79
N LEU A 81 0.70 -12.20 12.48
CA LEU A 81 1.31 -10.88 12.33
C LEU A 81 0.68 -10.10 11.18
N LEU A 82 0.42 -10.71 10.02
CA LEU A 82 -0.30 -10.05 8.94
C LEU A 82 -1.71 -9.61 9.35
N PHE A 83 -2.46 -10.44 10.09
CA PHE A 83 -3.76 -10.04 10.65
C PHE A 83 -3.64 -8.87 11.63
N ALA A 84 -2.60 -8.82 12.45
CA ALA A 84 -2.32 -7.66 13.30
C ALA A 84 -2.02 -6.40 12.47
N GLY A 85 -1.27 -6.54 11.36
CA GLY A 85 -1.05 -5.45 10.40
C GLY A 85 -2.35 -4.97 9.76
N MET A 86 -3.25 -5.88 9.37
CA MET A 86 -4.58 -5.53 8.86
C MET A 86 -5.42 -4.80 9.91
N ALA A 87 -5.40 -5.26 11.17
CA ALA A 87 -6.09 -4.56 12.26
C ALA A 87 -5.54 -3.14 12.43
N GLY A 88 -4.22 -2.95 12.31
CA GLY A 88 -3.59 -1.63 12.28
C GLY A 88 -4.11 -0.76 11.13
N PHE A 89 -4.14 -1.28 9.90
CA PHE A 89 -4.71 -0.55 8.75
C PHE A 89 -6.20 -0.23 8.94
N LEU A 90 -6.98 -1.16 9.48
CA LEU A 90 -8.40 -0.93 9.77
C LEU A 90 -8.58 0.22 10.78
N LEU A 91 -7.79 0.24 11.85
CA LEU A 91 -7.78 1.35 12.81
C LEU A 91 -7.43 2.67 12.13
N THR A 92 -6.41 2.70 11.27
CA THR A 92 -6.07 3.92 10.52
C THR A 92 -7.19 4.38 9.60
N ALA A 93 -7.89 3.46 8.94
CA ALA A 93 -8.97 3.78 8.01
C ALA A 93 -10.21 4.34 8.74
N VAL A 94 -10.59 3.73 9.86
CA VAL A 94 -11.72 4.18 10.68
C VAL A 94 -11.43 5.55 11.30
N ALA A 95 -10.20 5.79 11.75
CA ALA A 95 -9.77 7.05 12.33
C ALA A 95 -9.44 8.13 11.29
N LEU A 96 -9.44 7.81 10.00
CA LEU A 96 -8.99 8.72 8.95
C LEU A 96 -9.76 10.05 8.89
N PRO A 97 -11.10 10.07 8.96
CA PRO A 97 -11.87 11.31 8.78
C PRO A 97 -11.52 12.42 9.78
N GLY A 98 -11.01 12.07 10.96
CA GLY A 98 -10.58 13.03 11.98
C GLY A 98 -9.12 12.85 12.39
N ALA A 99 -8.26 12.30 11.52
CA ALA A 99 -6.90 11.91 11.88
C ALA A 99 -6.00 13.10 12.27
N LEU A 100 -6.25 14.29 11.74
CA LEU A 100 -5.56 15.54 12.12
C LEU A 100 -6.29 16.30 13.24
N ALA A 101 -7.34 15.71 13.80
CA ALA A 101 -8.15 16.27 14.88
C ALA A 101 -8.46 15.17 15.92
N ASP A 102 -9.74 14.86 16.14
CA ASP A 102 -10.21 14.11 17.31
C ASP A 102 -9.84 12.63 17.33
N THR A 103 -9.50 12.04 16.18
CA THR A 103 -9.19 10.60 16.07
C THR A 103 -7.71 10.33 15.78
N GLY A 104 -6.86 11.37 15.87
CA GLY A 104 -5.42 11.27 15.59
C GLY A 104 -4.68 10.23 16.45
N LEU A 105 -5.06 10.05 17.72
CA LEU A 105 -4.48 9.01 18.57
C LEU A 105 -4.76 7.60 18.04
N THR A 106 -6.01 7.33 17.68
CA THR A 106 -6.42 6.03 17.12
C THR A 106 -5.71 5.75 15.81
N PHE A 107 -5.60 6.76 14.94
CA PHE A 107 -4.81 6.66 13.73
C PHE A 107 -3.35 6.32 14.05
N ALA A 108 -2.73 7.07 14.97
CA ALA A 108 -1.33 6.88 15.29
C ALA A 108 -1.02 5.50 15.88
N VAL A 109 -1.88 4.98 16.75
CA VAL A 109 -1.77 3.63 17.31
C VAL A 109 -1.89 2.58 16.20
N GLY A 110 -2.89 2.71 15.32
CA GLY A 110 -3.04 1.83 14.17
C GLY A 110 -1.80 1.85 13.27
N TYR A 111 -1.30 3.04 12.97
CA TYR A 111 -0.12 3.25 12.15
C TYR A 111 1.16 2.66 12.78
N LEU A 112 1.34 2.84 14.09
CA LEU A 112 2.45 2.23 14.84
C LEU A 112 2.39 0.69 14.80
N ILE A 113 1.20 0.10 14.94
CA ILE A 113 1.01 -1.36 14.80
C ILE A 113 1.48 -1.81 13.41
N VAL A 114 1.04 -1.13 12.35
CA VAL A 114 1.44 -1.45 10.97
C VAL A 114 2.96 -1.42 10.81
N VAL A 115 3.63 -0.39 11.34
CA VAL A 115 5.09 -0.25 11.30
C VAL A 115 5.79 -1.35 12.08
N VAL A 116 5.36 -1.62 13.31
CA VAL A 116 6.00 -2.63 14.18
C VAL A 116 5.87 -4.03 13.58
N VAL A 117 4.68 -4.40 13.11
CA VAL A 117 4.43 -5.67 12.43
C VAL A 117 5.32 -5.81 11.19
N HIS A 118 5.40 -4.76 10.37
CA HIS A 118 6.24 -4.73 9.17
C HIS A 118 7.71 -5.00 9.49
N LEU A 119 8.23 -4.32 10.50
CA LEU A 119 9.60 -4.49 10.96
C LEU A 119 9.85 -5.90 11.52
N ILE A 120 8.96 -6.42 12.35
CA ILE A 120 9.09 -7.77 12.91
C ILE A 120 9.16 -8.81 11.78
N LEU A 121 8.23 -8.75 10.82
CA LEU A 121 8.18 -9.71 9.73
C LEU A 121 9.46 -9.65 8.87
N PHE A 122 9.95 -8.46 8.54
CA PHE A 122 11.17 -8.31 7.76
C PHE A 122 12.46 -8.67 8.51
N LEU A 123 12.52 -8.47 9.83
CA LEU A 123 13.66 -8.89 10.65
C LEU A 123 13.86 -10.41 10.64
N HIS A 124 12.80 -11.17 10.36
CA HIS A 124 12.82 -12.63 10.20
C HIS A 124 13.01 -13.10 8.75
N SER A 125 13.41 -12.19 7.85
CA SER A 125 13.64 -12.46 6.42
C SER A 125 15.09 -12.22 6.03
N ASP A 126 15.46 -12.68 4.83
CA ASP A 126 16.79 -12.44 4.26
C ASP A 126 17.07 -10.95 3.98
N ALA A 127 16.02 -10.12 3.93
CA ALA A 127 16.12 -8.68 3.73
C ALA A 127 16.33 -7.85 5.03
N ARG A 128 16.58 -8.52 6.17
CA ARG A 128 16.77 -7.89 7.49
C ARG A 128 17.78 -6.73 7.49
N ALA A 129 18.85 -6.81 6.70
CA ALA A 129 19.89 -5.78 6.67
C ALA A 129 19.39 -4.48 6.02
N GLY A 130 18.56 -4.59 4.98
CA GLY A 130 17.91 -3.44 4.34
C GLY A 130 16.89 -2.78 5.26
N VAL A 131 16.05 -3.59 5.91
CA VAL A 131 15.01 -3.07 6.81
C VAL A 131 15.58 -2.46 8.09
N ARG A 132 16.66 -3.01 8.67
CA ARG A 132 17.32 -2.36 9.83
C ARG A 132 17.83 -0.95 9.51
N ARG A 133 18.18 -0.66 8.25
CA ARG A 133 18.56 0.70 7.82
C ARG A 133 17.37 1.64 7.69
N LEU A 134 16.19 1.11 7.38
CA LEU A 134 14.95 1.89 7.22
C LEU A 134 14.14 2.00 8.52
N ALA A 135 14.37 1.10 9.49
CA ALA A 135 13.63 1.02 10.75
C ALA A 135 13.61 2.33 11.55
N PRO A 136 14.73 3.09 11.70
CA PRO A 136 14.70 4.35 12.43
C PRO A 136 13.78 5.39 11.78
N TYR A 137 13.70 5.42 10.45
CA TYR A 137 12.85 6.35 9.72
C TYR A 137 11.37 5.96 9.84
N ASN A 138 11.06 4.67 9.69
CA ASN A 138 9.68 4.18 9.84
C ASN A 138 9.16 4.36 11.28
N LEU A 139 9.97 4.02 12.28
CA LEU A 139 9.62 4.25 13.69
C LEU A 139 9.57 5.74 14.03
N GLY A 140 10.54 6.52 13.56
CA GLY A 140 10.55 7.98 13.76
C GLY A 140 9.29 8.63 13.22
N ALA A 141 8.85 8.26 12.01
CA ALA A 141 7.60 8.75 11.44
C ALA A 141 6.38 8.32 12.26
N ALA A 142 6.30 7.06 12.70
CA ALA A 142 5.20 6.60 13.54
C ALA A 142 5.15 7.32 14.89
N LEU A 143 6.31 7.57 15.49
CA LEU A 143 6.42 8.32 16.75
C LEU A 143 6.08 9.80 16.57
N LEU A 144 6.39 10.42 15.43
CA LEU A 144 5.97 11.79 15.11
C LEU A 144 4.45 11.89 14.96
N VAL A 145 3.81 10.94 14.27
CA VAL A 145 2.35 10.86 14.14
C VAL A 145 1.71 10.62 15.51
N LEU A 146 2.30 9.77 16.36
CA LEU A 146 1.84 9.54 17.72
C LEU A 146 2.01 10.77 18.61
N ALA A 147 3.14 11.46 18.52
CA ALA A 147 3.37 12.69 19.24
C ALA A 147 2.35 13.76 18.86
N ALA A 148 1.95 13.83 17.59
CA ALA A 148 0.94 14.79 17.11
C ALA A 148 -0.40 14.68 17.84
N ALA A 149 -0.76 13.51 18.36
CA ALA A 149 -1.97 13.31 19.16
C ALA A 149 -1.95 14.05 20.51
N ALA A 150 -0.78 14.49 20.98
CA ALA A 150 -0.64 15.29 22.19
C ALA A 150 -0.67 16.80 21.93
N PHE A 151 -0.80 17.23 20.68
CA PHE A 151 -0.82 18.63 20.27
C PHE A 151 -2.15 19.00 19.61
N SER A 152 -2.38 20.30 19.45
CA SER A 152 -3.52 20.87 18.74
C SER A 152 -3.07 22.02 17.83
N GLY A 153 -3.96 22.44 16.92
CA GLY A 153 -3.69 23.55 16.00
C GLY A 153 -2.56 23.23 15.01
N PRO A 154 -1.71 24.21 14.63
CA PRO A 154 -0.76 24.07 13.52
C PRO A 154 0.37 23.06 13.79
N ALA A 155 0.59 22.67 15.04
CA ALA A 155 1.59 21.67 15.40
C ALA A 155 1.25 20.27 14.83
N VAL A 156 -0.04 19.94 14.70
CA VAL A 156 -0.49 18.64 14.18
C VAL A 156 -0.05 18.43 12.73
N PRO A 157 -0.47 19.25 11.74
CA PRO A 157 -0.03 19.08 10.36
C PRO A 157 1.49 19.23 10.19
N ALA A 158 2.17 20.02 11.03
CA ALA A 158 3.63 20.13 11.00
C ALA A 158 4.33 18.82 11.39
N LEU A 159 3.87 18.15 12.45
CA LEU A 159 4.42 16.85 12.88
C LEU A 159 4.15 15.74 11.87
N TRP A 160 2.96 15.73 11.26
CA TRP A 160 2.64 14.82 10.16
C TRP A 160 3.50 15.06 8.92
N THR A 161 3.74 16.33 8.58
CA THR A 161 4.67 16.70 7.49
C THR A 161 6.07 16.23 7.78
N ALA A 162 6.57 16.44 9.00
CA ALA A 162 7.85 15.90 9.43
C ALA A 162 7.89 14.37 9.34
N ALA A 163 6.81 13.67 9.71
CA ALA A 163 6.72 12.22 9.60
C ALA A 163 6.89 11.74 8.13
N VAL A 164 6.20 12.37 7.18
CA VAL A 164 6.37 12.07 5.75
C VAL A 164 7.79 12.36 5.29
N LEU A 165 8.38 13.50 5.67
CA LEU A 165 9.75 13.85 5.29
C LEU A 165 10.76 12.83 5.83
N VAL A 166 10.64 12.44 7.09
CA VAL A 166 11.50 11.44 7.73
C VAL A 166 11.36 10.08 7.05
N GLN A 167 10.14 9.66 6.72
CA GLN A 167 9.89 8.33 6.15
C GLN A 167 10.23 8.25 4.66
N ALA A 168 9.81 9.23 3.88
CA ALA A 168 9.76 9.13 2.42
C ALA A 168 10.79 10.00 1.71
N VAL A 169 11.42 10.99 2.37
CA VAL A 169 12.38 11.90 1.72
C VAL A 169 13.79 11.67 2.23
N LEU A 170 13.96 11.60 3.55
CA LEU A 170 15.27 11.53 4.19
C LEU A 170 16.10 10.29 3.78
N PRO A 171 15.52 9.08 3.59
CA PRO A 171 16.27 7.93 3.06
C PRO A 171 16.81 8.14 1.66
N TYR A 172 16.19 9.00 0.83
CA TYR A 172 16.65 9.27 -0.54
C TYR A 172 17.78 10.29 -0.58
N LEU A 173 17.79 11.26 0.36
CA LEU A 173 18.80 12.31 0.43
C LEU A 173 20.12 11.82 1.02
N LEU A 174 20.09 10.76 1.85
CA LEU A 174 21.26 10.23 2.52
C LEU A 174 21.88 9.08 1.71
N PRO A 175 23.08 9.24 1.10
CA PRO A 175 23.67 8.25 0.18
C PRO A 175 23.84 6.85 0.79
N ARG A 176 24.09 6.78 2.11
CA ARG A 176 24.25 5.52 2.87
C ARG A 176 22.93 4.78 3.14
N HIS A 177 21.81 5.49 3.07
CA HIS A 177 20.45 5.00 3.31
C HIS A 177 19.58 5.03 2.04
N SER A 178 20.19 5.35 0.88
CA SER A 178 19.50 5.46 -0.39
C SER A 178 18.64 4.24 -0.65
N TRP A 179 17.35 4.47 -0.86
CA TRP A 179 16.39 3.43 -1.15
C TRP A 179 16.79 2.57 -2.34
N LEU A 180 17.52 3.10 -3.33
CA LEU A 180 18.09 2.35 -4.46
C LEU A 180 19.17 1.34 -4.06
N GLY A 181 19.92 1.61 -2.99
CA GLY A 181 20.89 0.68 -2.42
C GLY A 181 20.22 -0.40 -1.57
N VAL A 182 19.13 -0.05 -0.89
CA VAL A 182 18.31 -1.01 -0.12
C VAL A 182 17.51 -1.90 -1.08
N ALA A 183 16.90 -1.33 -2.13
CA ALA A 183 16.18 -2.02 -3.21
C ALA A 183 17.02 -3.10 -3.89
N ALA A 184 18.33 -2.88 -4.05
CA ALA A 184 19.25 -3.86 -4.62
C ALA A 184 19.46 -5.10 -3.72
N ALA A 185 19.17 -4.99 -2.41
CA ALA A 185 19.21 -6.11 -1.46
C ALA A 185 17.89 -6.92 -1.43
N PHE A 186 16.83 -6.44 -2.07
CA PHE A 186 15.56 -7.15 -2.20
C PHE A 186 15.53 -7.91 -3.54
N HIS A 187 15.15 -9.19 -3.52
CA HIS A 187 14.87 -9.96 -4.73
C HIS A 187 13.40 -9.76 -5.11
N LEU A 188 13.14 -8.99 -6.17
CA LEU A 188 11.78 -8.80 -6.68
C LEU A 188 11.42 -9.90 -7.68
N THR A 189 10.32 -10.61 -7.44
CA THR A 189 9.63 -11.40 -8.47
C THR A 189 8.65 -10.46 -9.18
N PRO A 190 8.90 -10.04 -10.43
CA PRO A 190 8.07 -9.03 -11.09
C PRO A 190 6.61 -9.43 -11.24
N ALA A 191 6.35 -10.72 -11.53
CA ALA A 191 5.00 -11.24 -11.69
C ALA A 191 4.16 -11.04 -10.41
N HIS A 192 4.68 -11.42 -9.24
CA HIS A 192 3.96 -11.29 -7.97
C HIS A 192 3.74 -9.82 -7.55
N PHE A 193 4.71 -8.96 -7.89
CA PHE A 193 4.61 -7.52 -7.60
C PHE A 193 3.58 -6.81 -8.49
N VAL A 194 3.55 -7.10 -9.80
CA VAL A 194 2.55 -6.55 -10.72
C VAL A 194 1.16 -7.13 -10.41
N GLU A 195 1.07 -8.43 -10.10
CA GLU A 195 -0.18 -9.08 -9.74
C GLU A 195 -0.82 -8.43 -8.50
N ARG A 196 -0.05 -8.09 -7.47
CA ARG A 196 -0.58 -7.43 -6.27
C ARG A 196 -1.08 -6.00 -6.52
N HIS A 197 -0.34 -5.20 -7.30
CA HIS A 197 -0.82 -3.86 -7.66
C HIS A 197 -2.06 -3.94 -8.56
N GLY A 198 -2.13 -4.94 -9.44
CA GLY A 198 -3.31 -5.20 -10.26
C GLY A 198 -4.51 -5.64 -9.45
N LEU A 199 -4.31 -6.46 -8.42
CA LEU A 199 -5.36 -6.85 -7.49
C LEU A 199 -5.87 -5.66 -6.69
N LEU A 200 -5.00 -4.77 -6.21
CA LEU A 200 -5.44 -3.54 -5.55
C LEU A 200 -6.32 -2.69 -6.46
N VAL A 201 -5.92 -2.51 -7.73
CA VAL A 201 -6.72 -1.77 -8.71
C VAL A 201 -8.09 -2.43 -8.89
N ILE A 202 -8.14 -3.76 -9.02
CA ILE A 202 -9.41 -4.50 -9.15
C ILE A 202 -10.29 -4.31 -7.91
N VAL A 203 -9.72 -4.41 -6.70
CA VAL A 203 -10.49 -4.27 -5.46
C VAL A 203 -10.98 -2.82 -5.29
N ALA A 204 -10.16 -1.82 -5.60
CA ALA A 204 -10.56 -0.41 -5.56
C ALA A 204 -11.68 -0.09 -6.58
N LEU A 205 -11.59 -0.67 -7.77
CA LEU A 205 -12.66 -0.60 -8.77
C LEU A 205 -13.94 -1.30 -8.27
N GLY A 206 -13.81 -2.45 -7.59
CA GLY A 206 -14.94 -3.14 -6.96
C GLY A 206 -15.62 -2.30 -5.87
N GLU A 207 -14.86 -1.59 -5.06
CA GLU A 207 -15.39 -0.70 -4.02
C GLU A 207 -16.15 0.50 -4.60
N SER A 208 -15.69 1.02 -5.75
CA SER A 208 -16.43 2.04 -6.49
C SER A 208 -17.79 1.52 -6.95
N VAL A 209 -17.86 0.25 -7.40
CA VAL A 209 -19.12 -0.40 -7.78
C VAL A 209 -20.05 -0.58 -6.58
N VAL A 210 -19.54 -0.99 -5.43
CA VAL A 210 -20.31 -1.09 -4.17
C VAL A 210 -20.88 0.28 -3.77
N THR A 211 -20.07 1.33 -3.87
CA THR A 211 -20.47 2.72 -3.56
C THR A 211 -21.58 3.20 -4.49
N ILE A 212 -21.46 2.96 -5.81
CA ILE A 212 -22.51 3.27 -6.79
C ILE A 212 -23.81 2.53 -6.44
N GLY A 213 -23.72 1.25 -6.09
CA GLY A 213 -24.87 0.42 -5.73
C GLY A 213 -25.59 0.89 -4.45
N MET A 214 -24.86 1.41 -3.47
CA MET A 214 -25.44 1.97 -2.24
C MET A 214 -25.95 3.41 -2.40
N GLY A 215 -25.49 4.14 -3.41
CA GLY A 215 -25.80 5.56 -3.61
C GLY A 215 -27.21 5.86 -4.10
N VAL A 216 -27.97 4.85 -4.53
CA VAL A 216 -29.34 5.04 -5.06
C VAL A 216 -30.35 4.28 -4.18
N PRO A 217 -31.16 5.00 -3.38
CA PRO A 217 -32.24 4.38 -2.63
C PRO A 217 -33.20 3.63 -3.56
N THR A 218 -33.64 2.45 -3.16
CA THR A 218 -34.50 1.60 -4.01
C THR A 218 -35.81 2.29 -4.41
N GLN A 219 -36.33 3.17 -3.56
CA GLN A 219 -37.54 3.98 -3.81
C GLN A 219 -37.34 5.03 -4.92
N GLN A 220 -36.09 5.31 -5.30
CA GLN A 220 -35.71 6.30 -6.30
C GLN A 220 -35.23 5.67 -7.62
N LEU A 221 -35.31 4.34 -7.76
CA LEU A 221 -34.90 3.63 -8.97
C LEU A 221 -35.87 3.89 -10.13
N THR A 222 -35.49 4.83 -11.00
CA THR A 222 -36.12 5.03 -12.31
C THR A 222 -35.30 4.33 -13.40
N ALA A 223 -35.91 4.05 -14.56
CA ALA A 223 -35.20 3.46 -15.70
C ALA A 223 -33.96 4.29 -16.12
N GLY A 224 -34.05 5.62 -16.05
CA GLY A 224 -32.92 6.52 -16.33
C GLY A 224 -31.79 6.39 -15.30
N ARG A 225 -32.10 6.26 -14.00
CA ARG A 225 -31.09 6.05 -12.95
C ARG A 225 -30.48 4.65 -13.02
N ALA A 226 -31.27 3.63 -13.36
CA ALA A 226 -30.74 2.30 -13.65
C ALA A 226 -29.74 2.33 -14.82
N GLY A 227 -30.06 3.05 -15.90
CA GLY A 227 -29.13 3.29 -17.01
C GLY A 227 -27.85 4.01 -16.58
N ALA A 228 -27.96 5.04 -15.74
CA ALA A 228 -26.80 5.76 -15.19
C ALA A 228 -25.90 4.86 -14.32
N ILE A 229 -26.47 3.98 -13.51
CA ILE A 229 -25.71 2.99 -12.71
C ILE A 229 -24.95 2.02 -13.63
N VAL A 230 -25.60 1.50 -14.68
CA VAL A 230 -24.97 0.60 -15.64
C VAL A 230 -23.84 1.31 -16.40
N LEU A 231 -24.03 2.56 -16.79
CA LEU A 231 -22.97 3.38 -17.42
C LEU A 231 -21.83 3.69 -16.44
N ALA A 232 -22.13 3.95 -15.16
CA ALA A 232 -21.12 4.17 -14.13
C ALA A 232 -20.28 2.90 -13.87
N LEU A 233 -20.86 1.70 -14.03
CA LEU A 233 -20.13 0.42 -13.98
C LEU A 233 -19.20 0.21 -15.20
N ALA A 234 -19.55 0.77 -16.36
CA ALA A 234 -18.74 0.64 -17.57
C ALA A 234 -17.36 1.30 -17.40
N LEU A 235 -17.27 2.40 -16.64
CA LEU A 235 -16.00 3.11 -16.42
C LEU A 235 -14.97 2.24 -15.66
N PRO A 236 -15.26 1.64 -14.49
CA PRO A 236 -14.40 0.66 -13.84
C PRO A 236 -14.04 -0.53 -14.74
N ALA A 237 -15.00 -1.05 -15.51
CA ALA A 237 -14.75 -2.18 -16.40
C ALA A 237 -13.73 -1.84 -17.51
N VAL A 238 -13.87 -0.68 -18.13
CA VAL A 238 -12.96 -0.17 -19.16
C VAL A 238 -11.58 0.16 -18.56
N LEU A 239 -11.54 0.81 -17.40
CA LEU A 239 -10.28 1.10 -16.69
C LEU A 239 -9.52 -0.19 -16.35
N ARG A 240 -10.22 -1.24 -15.93
CA ARG A 240 -9.63 -2.57 -15.71
C ARG A 240 -9.06 -3.16 -17.00
N TRP A 241 -9.75 -3.04 -18.13
CA TRP A 241 -9.24 -3.52 -19.42
C TRP A 241 -8.00 -2.76 -19.88
N ILE A 242 -7.99 -1.43 -19.75
CA ILE A 242 -6.84 -0.59 -20.09
C ILE A 242 -5.65 -0.94 -19.20
N TYR A 243 -5.86 -1.10 -17.89
CA TYR A 243 -4.82 -1.47 -16.94
C TYR A 243 -4.13 -2.79 -17.35
N VAL A 244 -4.91 -3.86 -17.61
CA VAL A 244 -4.37 -5.16 -18.02
C VAL A 244 -3.68 -5.12 -19.38
N ALA A 245 -4.14 -4.26 -20.29
CA ALA A 245 -3.46 -4.04 -21.57
C ALA A 245 -2.10 -3.34 -21.38
N ALA A 246 -2.02 -2.38 -20.45
CA ALA A 246 -0.82 -1.59 -20.19
C ALA A 246 0.25 -2.31 -19.35
N THR A 247 -0.13 -3.24 -18.46
CA THR A 247 0.83 -3.95 -17.59
C THR A 247 1.51 -5.15 -18.24
N ARG A 248 0.88 -5.81 -19.22
CA ARG A 248 1.44 -6.97 -19.92
C ARG A 248 2.82 -6.71 -20.57
N PRO A 249 3.06 -5.56 -21.25
CA PRO A 249 4.39 -5.21 -21.75
C PRO A 249 5.40 -4.95 -20.64
N ALA A 250 4.99 -4.34 -19.53
CA ALA A 250 5.87 -4.04 -18.39
C ALA A 250 6.33 -5.32 -17.67
N GLU A 251 5.46 -6.33 -17.56
CA GLU A 251 5.82 -7.67 -17.07
C GLU A 251 6.88 -8.34 -17.95
N ALA A 252 6.73 -8.27 -19.28
CA ALA A 252 7.70 -8.83 -20.23
C ALA A 252 9.07 -8.17 -20.10
N VAL A 253 9.12 -6.83 -20.02
CA VAL A 253 10.37 -6.08 -19.82
C VAL A 253 11.05 -6.40 -18.49
N LEU A 254 10.28 -6.55 -17.41
CA LEU A 254 10.83 -6.95 -16.11
C LEU A 254 11.27 -8.42 -16.08
N ALA A 255 10.61 -9.31 -16.83
CA ALA A 255 10.99 -10.71 -16.95
C ALA A 255 12.33 -10.89 -17.69
N GLU A 256 12.61 -10.05 -18.69
CA GLU A 256 13.86 -10.08 -19.46
C GLU A 256 15.05 -9.41 -18.74
N ALA A 257 14.79 -8.53 -17.76
CA ALA A 257 15.84 -7.85 -17.00
C ALA A 257 16.62 -8.79 -16.05
N ALA A 258 17.92 -8.55 -15.86
CA ALA A 258 18.75 -9.29 -14.90
C ALA A 258 18.23 -9.13 -13.45
N PRO A 259 18.32 -10.15 -12.57
CA PRO A 259 17.73 -10.14 -11.23
C PRO A 259 18.07 -8.91 -10.36
N ALA A 260 19.30 -8.41 -10.43
CA ALA A 260 19.73 -7.22 -9.69
C ALA A 260 19.21 -5.89 -10.29
N ALA A 261 18.86 -5.87 -11.57
CA ALA A 261 18.28 -4.72 -12.26
C ALA A 261 16.75 -4.64 -12.08
N ARG A 262 16.07 -5.78 -11.93
CA ARG A 262 14.60 -5.86 -11.73
C ARG A 262 14.13 -5.01 -10.55
N SER A 263 14.76 -5.16 -9.39
CA SER A 263 14.41 -4.41 -8.18
C SER A 263 14.64 -2.91 -8.35
N ARG A 264 15.67 -2.50 -9.11
CA ARG A 264 15.95 -1.09 -9.44
C ARG A 264 14.98 -0.49 -10.47
N ILE A 265 14.50 -1.29 -11.42
CA ILE A 265 13.53 -0.84 -12.43
C ILE A 265 12.16 -0.69 -11.77
N ALA A 266 11.66 -1.71 -11.06
CA ALA A 266 10.40 -1.62 -10.32
C ALA A 266 10.41 -0.47 -9.30
N ALA A 267 11.55 -0.28 -8.63
CA ALA A 267 11.81 0.86 -7.77
C ALA A 267 11.60 2.22 -8.45
N ARG A 268 12.14 2.39 -9.65
CA ARG A 268 12.04 3.64 -10.39
C ARG A 268 10.64 3.89 -10.94
N THR A 269 9.97 2.86 -11.44
CA THR A 269 8.65 2.97 -12.08
C THR A 269 7.52 3.29 -11.09
N TYR A 270 7.64 2.88 -9.82
CA TYR A 270 6.61 3.13 -8.81
C TYR A 270 6.87 4.37 -7.93
N VAL A 271 8.14 4.80 -7.80
CA VAL A 271 8.48 5.98 -6.98
C VAL A 271 8.49 7.27 -7.80
N ARG A 272 8.67 7.18 -9.13
CA ARG A 272 8.47 8.31 -10.04
C ARG A 272 7.28 8.00 -10.96
N PRO A 273 6.07 8.56 -10.71
CA PRO A 273 5.17 8.80 -11.82
C PRO A 273 5.86 9.79 -12.75
N HIS A 274 5.78 9.53 -14.06
CA HIS A 274 6.35 10.39 -15.10
C HIS A 274 5.81 11.82 -15.03
#